data_AF-A0A3D9KY57-F1
#
_entry.id   AF-A0A3D9KY57-F1
#
_cell.length_a   1.000
_cell.length_b   1.000
_cell.length_c   1.000
_cell.angle_alpha   90.00
_cell.angle_beta   90.00
_cell.angle_gamma   90.00
#
_symmetry.space_group_name_H-M   'P 1'
#
loop_
_entity.id
_entity.type
_entity.pdbx_description
1 polymer ?
#
loop_
_entity_poly.entity_id
_entity_poly.type
_entity_poly.pdbx_seq_one_letter_code
_entity_poly.pdbx_strand_id
1 'polypeptide(L)'
;MEISREAILRKTHYGLNIYAHVLRHYYQGETVLSLSGRDCKPAKNPFNADKPTLMVKVVDGIATHTDTEEAIAQGNGFDFASLHFSLEGQALLDKINEELYLRIGKERGFYHQEETQPAVAIPEIQKPTPPVFSYFKKPVSNVKPSRQVSLIEVYHLIKGNDFATCTSTLRNISEPKDARKYKAQNFDYVTFSGSFSKRNDANLQRHSGLLTIDFDHIEDIPTLKQSLLNDHYFETELLFVSPSGDGLKWVIPIDLTQAKHQDYFKAVANYVSHTYQIEVDQSGKDISRACFLPHDTDIFINPKYI
;
A
#
# COMPACT_ATOMS: atom_id res chain seq x y z
N MET A 1 -13.64 -4.79 30.79
CA MET A 1 -14.09 -3.56 30.10
C MET A 1 -15.53 -3.78 29.70
N GLU A 2 -16.44 -2.98 30.22
CA GLU A 2 -17.89 -3.06 29.97
C GLU A 2 -18.22 -2.76 28.49
N ILE A 3 -19.33 -3.31 27.99
CA ILE A 3 -19.80 -3.11 26.61
C ILE A 3 -20.39 -1.70 26.50
N SER A 4 -19.64 -0.76 25.95
CA SER A 4 -20.07 0.62 25.72
C SER A 4 -19.91 1.04 24.25
N ARG A 5 -20.58 2.12 23.84
CA ARG A 5 -20.43 2.71 22.50
C ARG A 5 -18.97 3.04 22.17
N GLU A 6 -18.24 3.61 23.13
CA GLU A 6 -16.83 3.99 22.98
C GLU A 6 -15.93 2.75 22.86
N ALA A 7 -16.25 1.66 23.57
CA ALA A 7 -15.53 0.40 23.45
C ALA A 7 -15.75 -0.26 22.08
N ILE A 8 -16.97 -0.19 21.55
CA ILE A 8 -17.32 -0.69 20.22
C ILE A 8 -16.66 0.15 19.12
N LEU A 9 -16.72 1.48 19.20
CA LEU A 9 -16.11 2.37 18.21
C LEU A 9 -14.60 2.15 18.08
N ARG A 10 -13.90 1.93 19.20
CA ARG A 10 -12.46 1.59 19.22
C ARG A 10 -12.11 0.30 18.49
N LYS A 11 -13.05 -0.64 18.39
CA LYS A 11 -12.85 -1.94 17.73
C LYS A 11 -13.45 -2.05 16.33
N THR A 12 -14.22 -1.04 15.91
CA THR A 12 -14.97 -1.07 14.64
C THR A 12 -14.50 -0.02 13.63
N HIS A 13 -13.26 0.47 13.80
CA HIS A 13 -12.68 1.53 12.98
C HIS A 13 -13.61 2.76 12.90
N TYR A 14 -13.91 3.34 14.06
CA TYR A 14 -14.80 4.51 14.18
C TYR A 14 -16.27 4.23 13.79
N GLY A 15 -16.67 2.97 13.67
CA GLY A 15 -18.03 2.55 13.30
C GLY A 15 -18.19 2.13 11.83
N LEU A 16 -17.16 2.25 10.99
CA LEU A 16 -17.22 1.81 9.59
C LEU A 16 -17.51 0.32 9.44
N ASN A 17 -16.96 -0.52 10.33
CA ASN A 17 -17.21 -1.95 10.30
C ASN A 17 -18.67 -2.31 10.63
N ILE A 18 -19.38 -1.44 11.37
CA ILE A 18 -20.79 -1.63 11.67
C ILE A 18 -21.61 -1.46 10.38
N TYR A 19 -21.40 -0.36 9.64
CA TYR A 19 -22.05 -0.16 8.34
C TYR A 19 -21.73 -1.28 7.35
N ALA A 20 -20.45 -1.63 7.20
CA ALA A 20 -20.03 -2.66 6.26
C ALA A 20 -20.67 -4.02 6.58
N HIS A 21 -20.79 -4.37 7.87
CA HIS A 21 -21.45 -5.60 8.30
C HIS A 21 -22.94 -5.60 7.98
N VAL A 22 -23.66 -4.52 8.30
CA VAL A 22 -25.08 -4.38 7.97
C VAL A 22 -25.29 -4.47 6.47
N LEU A 23 -24.54 -3.70 5.67
CA LEU A 23 -24.72 -3.68 4.21
C LEU A 23 -24.42 -5.03 3.57
N ARG A 24 -23.48 -5.82 4.10
CA ARG A 24 -23.19 -7.18 3.59
C ARG A 24 -24.33 -8.17 3.81
N HIS A 25 -25.26 -7.90 4.73
CA HIS A 25 -26.47 -8.71 4.85
C HIS A 25 -27.39 -8.55 3.63
N TYR A 26 -27.40 -7.36 3.03
CA TYR A 26 -28.23 -7.04 1.86
C TYR A 26 -27.51 -7.30 0.53
N TYR A 27 -26.19 -7.05 0.47
CA TYR A 27 -25.41 -7.12 -0.77
C TYR A 27 -24.22 -8.07 -0.61
N GLN A 28 -24.50 -9.38 -0.53
CA GLN A 28 -23.46 -10.40 -0.34
C GLN A 28 -22.52 -10.47 -1.54
N GLY A 29 -21.21 -10.50 -1.28
CA GLY A 29 -20.18 -10.60 -2.32
C GLY A 29 -19.90 -9.31 -3.09
N GLU A 30 -20.59 -8.21 -2.77
CA GLU A 30 -20.35 -6.90 -3.37
C GLU A 30 -19.44 -6.01 -2.49
N THR A 31 -18.77 -5.05 -3.13
CA THR A 31 -18.13 -3.94 -2.43
C THR A 31 -19.20 -2.98 -1.90
N VAL A 32 -19.48 -3.04 -0.60
CA VAL A 32 -20.57 -2.28 0.02
C VAL A 32 -20.23 -0.84 0.43
N LEU A 33 -18.94 -0.56 0.65
CA LEU A 33 -18.43 0.78 0.97
C LEU A 33 -17.08 0.96 0.28
N SER A 34 -16.88 2.13 -0.33
CA SER A 34 -15.62 2.51 -0.98
C SER A 34 -15.13 3.82 -0.37
N LEU A 35 -14.09 3.74 0.46
CA LEU A 35 -13.46 4.90 1.08
C LEU A 35 -12.55 5.63 0.08
N SER A 36 -12.61 6.96 0.10
CA SER A 36 -11.73 7.88 -0.62
C SER A 36 -11.34 9.01 0.34
N GLY A 37 -10.21 8.86 1.03
CA GLY A 37 -9.83 9.77 2.12
C GLY A 37 -10.71 9.56 3.36
N ARG A 38 -11.40 10.62 3.82
CA ARG A 38 -12.34 10.56 4.98
C ARG A 38 -13.81 10.37 4.57
N ASP A 39 -14.07 10.32 3.27
CA ASP A 39 -15.42 10.20 2.69
C ASP A 39 -15.59 8.85 1.99
N CYS A 40 -16.81 8.31 2.00
CA CYS A 40 -17.19 7.20 1.14
C CYS A 40 -17.81 7.73 -0.16
N LYS A 41 -17.59 7.02 -1.27
CA LYS A 41 -18.46 7.13 -2.45
C LYS A 41 -19.90 6.76 -2.06
N PRO A 42 -20.93 7.30 -2.75
CA PRO A 42 -22.32 6.94 -2.50
C PRO A 42 -22.50 5.42 -2.51
N ALA A 43 -23.07 4.89 -1.43
CA ALA A 43 -23.31 3.46 -1.24
C ALA A 43 -24.80 3.14 -1.44
N LYS A 44 -25.09 1.90 -1.83
CA LYS A 44 -26.48 1.40 -1.93
C LYS A 44 -27.15 1.46 -0.56
N ASN A 45 -28.34 2.05 -0.50
CA ASN A 45 -29.13 2.15 0.71
C ASN A 45 -30.23 1.07 0.72
N PRO A 46 -30.10 0.00 1.54
CA PRO A 46 -31.12 -1.05 1.60
C PRO A 46 -32.48 -0.56 2.15
N PHE A 47 -32.50 0.62 2.76
CA PHE A 47 -33.71 1.26 3.28
C PHE A 47 -34.30 2.28 2.29
N ASN A 48 -33.73 2.39 1.08
CA ASN A 48 -34.24 3.24 0.00
C ASN A 48 -34.13 2.54 -1.37
N ALA A 49 -34.78 1.37 -1.49
CA ALA A 49 -34.86 0.59 -2.73
C ALA A 49 -33.49 0.35 -3.40
N ASP A 50 -32.45 0.12 -2.59
CA ASP A 50 -31.07 -0.14 -2.99
C ASP A 50 -30.40 0.97 -3.84
N LYS A 51 -31.00 2.16 -3.88
CA LYS A 51 -30.43 3.31 -4.59
C LYS A 51 -29.12 3.77 -3.93
N PRO A 52 -28.17 4.34 -4.70
CA PRO A 52 -26.88 4.78 -4.18
C PRO A 52 -26.99 6.14 -3.45
N THR A 53 -27.81 6.22 -2.40
CA THR A 53 -28.11 7.47 -1.68
C THR A 53 -27.45 7.56 -0.30
N LEU A 54 -26.84 6.47 0.19
CA LEU A 54 -26.18 6.43 1.50
C LEU A 54 -24.79 7.06 1.41
N MET A 55 -24.63 8.23 2.04
CA MET A 55 -23.36 8.96 2.11
C MET A 55 -22.74 8.80 3.49
N VAL A 56 -21.66 8.02 3.61
CA VAL A 56 -20.94 7.80 4.87
C VAL A 56 -19.65 8.62 4.90
N LYS A 57 -19.38 9.30 6.03
CA LYS A 57 -18.15 10.08 6.24
C LYS A 57 -17.68 9.98 7.68
N VAL A 58 -16.36 10.08 7.89
CA VAL A 58 -15.78 10.10 9.23
C VAL A 58 -15.56 11.54 9.69
N VAL A 59 -16.36 11.98 10.66
CA VAL A 59 -16.28 13.30 11.28
C VAL A 59 -15.92 13.11 12.76
N ASP A 60 -14.90 13.83 13.23
CA ASP A 60 -14.42 13.78 14.63
C ASP A 60 -14.19 12.36 15.19
N GLY A 61 -13.70 11.46 14.33
CA GLY A 61 -13.40 10.07 14.71
C GLY A 61 -14.64 9.18 14.88
N ILE A 62 -15.78 9.57 14.29
CA ILE A 62 -17.01 8.77 14.26
C ILE A 62 -17.55 8.73 12.81
N ALA A 63 -17.88 7.53 12.34
CA ALA A 63 -18.53 7.34 11.05
C ALA A 63 -20.02 7.74 11.14
N THR A 64 -20.39 8.76 10.37
CA THR A 64 -21.75 9.30 10.27
C THR A 64 -22.28 9.11 8.86
N HIS A 65 -23.60 9.05 8.71
CA HIS A 65 -24.26 8.93 7.42
C HIS A 65 -25.32 10.00 7.22
N THR A 66 -25.50 10.41 5.96
CA THR A 66 -26.67 11.14 5.47
C THR A 66 -27.27 10.39 4.30
N ASP A 67 -28.57 10.57 4.07
CA ASP A 67 -29.26 10.06 2.89
C ASP A 67 -29.60 11.23 1.96
N THR A 68 -29.15 11.17 0.71
CA THR A 68 -29.39 12.25 -0.26
C THR A 68 -30.85 12.40 -0.64
N GLU A 69 -31.68 11.37 -0.41
CA GLU A 69 -33.12 11.40 -0.65
C GLU A 69 -33.94 11.42 0.66
N GLU A 70 -33.28 11.55 1.82
CA GLU A 70 -33.92 11.65 3.14
C GLU A 70 -34.84 10.46 3.50
N ALA A 71 -34.65 9.27 2.91
CA ALA A 71 -35.43 8.08 3.24
C ALA A 71 -35.06 7.52 4.63
N ILE A 72 -33.82 7.74 5.06
CA ILE A 72 -33.39 7.53 6.45
C ILE A 72 -32.85 8.82 7.07
N ALA A 73 -33.11 9.02 8.37
CA ALA A 73 -32.59 10.17 9.09
C ALA A 73 -31.06 10.14 9.18
N GLN A 74 -30.43 11.31 9.21
CA GLN A 74 -29.00 11.42 9.46
C GLN A 74 -28.63 10.78 10.81
N GLY A 75 -27.57 9.98 10.81
CA GLY A 75 -27.14 9.28 12.03
C GLY A 75 -25.71 8.77 11.96
N ASN A 76 -25.40 7.79 12.79
CA ASN A 76 -24.11 7.10 12.86
C ASN A 76 -24.27 5.58 12.69
N GLY A 77 -23.16 4.83 12.82
CA GLY A 77 -23.17 3.38 12.61
C GLY A 77 -24.13 2.61 13.54
N PHE A 78 -24.37 3.11 14.75
CA PHE A 78 -25.34 2.51 15.67
C PHE A 78 -26.78 2.75 15.20
N ASP A 79 -27.09 3.96 14.73
CA ASP A 79 -28.42 4.28 14.22
C ASP A 79 -28.74 3.45 12.98
N PHE A 80 -27.75 3.28 12.10
CA PHE A 80 -27.89 2.43 10.91
C PHE A 80 -28.04 0.94 11.27
N ALA A 81 -27.32 0.45 12.28
CA ALA A 81 -27.50 -0.91 12.80
C ALA A 81 -28.85 -1.10 13.48
N SER A 82 -29.39 -0.08 14.15
CA SER A 82 -30.72 -0.09 14.72
C SER A 82 -31.78 -0.33 13.65
N LEU A 83 -31.68 0.31 12.49
CA LEU A 83 -32.60 0.08 11.36
C LEU A 83 -32.61 -1.38 10.88
N HIS A 84 -31.45 -2.04 10.90
CA HIS A 84 -31.32 -3.43 10.47
C HIS A 84 -31.78 -4.44 11.54
N PHE A 85 -31.26 -4.31 12.76
CA PHE A 85 -31.55 -5.25 13.84
C PHE A 85 -32.88 -4.99 14.55
N SER A 86 -33.48 -3.80 14.36
CA SER A 86 -34.64 -3.33 15.13
C SER A 86 -34.40 -3.40 16.64
N LEU A 87 -33.20 -3.01 17.07
CA LEU A 87 -32.76 -3.01 18.47
C LEU A 87 -32.19 -1.64 18.84
N GLU A 88 -32.36 -1.25 20.11
CA GLU A 88 -31.83 0.01 20.65
C GLU A 88 -31.10 -0.21 21.98
N GLY A 89 -30.45 0.85 22.48
CA GLY A 89 -29.83 0.86 23.80
C GLY A 89 -28.78 -0.25 23.98
N GLN A 90 -28.74 -0.85 25.18
CA GLN A 90 -27.76 -1.89 25.50
C GLN A 90 -27.94 -3.16 24.65
N ALA A 91 -29.17 -3.54 24.32
CA ALA A 91 -29.45 -4.73 23.50
C ALA A 91 -28.81 -4.61 22.11
N LEU A 92 -28.82 -3.42 21.52
CA LEU A 92 -28.10 -3.16 20.27
C LEU A 92 -26.58 -3.28 20.44
N LEU A 93 -26.02 -2.74 21.53
CA LEU A 93 -24.58 -2.83 21.77
C LEU A 93 -24.13 -4.28 21.98
N ASP A 94 -24.91 -5.07 22.71
CA ASP A 94 -24.68 -6.49 22.93
C ASP A 94 -24.76 -7.26 21.61
N LYS A 95 -25.77 -6.94 20.78
CA LYS A 95 -25.93 -7.55 19.45
C LYS A 95 -24.76 -7.22 18.53
N ILE A 96 -24.31 -5.97 18.49
CA ILE A 96 -23.13 -5.56 17.71
C ILE A 96 -21.87 -6.25 18.24
N ASN A 97 -21.70 -6.35 19.57
CA ASN A 97 -20.56 -7.04 20.19
C ASN A 97 -20.55 -8.54 19.87
N GLU A 98 -21.72 -9.16 19.76
CA GLU A 98 -21.92 -10.55 19.32
C GLU A 98 -21.62 -10.72 17.82
N GLU A 99 -22.34 -10.02 16.95
CA GLU A 99 -22.28 -10.16 15.48
C GLU A 99 -20.91 -9.80 14.89
N LEU A 100 -20.22 -8.83 15.49
CA LEU A 100 -18.87 -8.43 15.10
C LEU A 100 -17.78 -9.13 15.94
N TYR A 101 -18.15 -10.05 16.82
CA TYR A 101 -17.23 -10.82 17.66
C TYR A 101 -16.22 -9.94 18.45
N LEU A 102 -16.67 -8.80 18.98
CA LEU A 102 -15.77 -7.79 19.57
C LEU A 102 -15.22 -8.21 20.94
N ARG A 103 -15.87 -9.20 21.61
CA ARG A 103 -15.48 -9.79 22.91
C ARG A 103 -15.28 -8.76 24.02
N ILE A 104 -16.02 -7.65 23.97
CA ILE A 104 -16.06 -6.66 25.05
C ILE A 104 -16.90 -7.26 26.19
N GLY A 105 -16.56 -6.97 27.46
CA GLY A 105 -17.31 -7.41 28.63
C GLY A 105 -16.95 -8.77 29.23
N LYS A 106 -16.16 -9.62 28.56
CA LYS A 106 -15.82 -10.96 29.08
C LYS A 106 -14.59 -10.91 30.01
N GLU A 107 -14.76 -11.27 31.29
CA GLU A 107 -13.64 -11.47 32.24
C GLU A 107 -12.85 -12.75 31.95
N ARG A 108 -11.53 -12.67 32.10
CA ARG A 108 -10.59 -13.78 31.88
C ARG A 108 -10.67 -14.75 33.07
N GLY A 109 -11.29 -15.92 32.87
CA GLY A 109 -11.45 -16.97 33.88
C GLY A 109 -10.16 -17.75 34.22
N PHE A 110 -10.17 -18.34 35.42
CA PHE A 110 -9.04 -18.77 36.28
C PHE A 110 -8.56 -20.26 36.18
N TYR A 111 -9.02 -21.09 35.23
CA TYR A 111 -8.58 -22.51 35.01
C TYR A 111 -8.52 -22.79 33.49
N HIS A 112 -7.43 -23.29 32.85
CA HIS A 112 -6.87 -24.66 32.78
C HIS A 112 -7.85 -25.78 32.35
N GLN A 113 -7.83 -26.22 31.08
CA GLN A 113 -7.30 -27.52 30.58
C GLN A 113 -7.56 -27.67 29.08
N GLU A 114 -6.58 -28.22 28.37
CA GLU A 114 -6.50 -28.37 26.92
C GLU A 114 -7.51 -29.40 26.39
N GLU A 115 -8.69 -28.96 25.94
CA GLU A 115 -9.47 -29.72 24.97
C GLU A 115 -9.08 -29.25 23.58
N THR A 116 -8.40 -30.13 22.86
CA THR A 116 -7.95 -29.98 21.47
C THR A 116 -9.14 -29.70 20.55
N GLN A 117 -9.50 -28.43 20.40
CA GLN A 117 -10.25 -27.96 19.24
C GLN A 117 -9.25 -27.84 18.08
N PRO A 118 -9.53 -28.41 16.89
CA PRO A 118 -8.68 -28.17 15.74
C PRO A 118 -8.63 -26.67 15.50
N ALA A 119 -7.43 -26.10 15.57
CA ALA A 119 -7.20 -24.68 15.39
C ALA A 119 -7.72 -24.27 14.00
N VAL A 120 -8.92 -23.69 13.93
CA VAL A 120 -9.26 -22.81 12.82
C VAL A 120 -8.46 -21.54 13.11
N ALA A 121 -7.28 -21.46 12.50
CA ALA A 121 -6.44 -20.29 12.55
C ALA A 121 -7.30 -19.08 12.18
N ILE A 122 -7.53 -18.18 13.13
CA ILE A 122 -7.79 -16.79 12.79
C ILE A 122 -6.54 -16.41 12.01
N PRO A 123 -6.60 -16.13 10.70
CA PRO A 123 -5.40 -15.70 10.01
C PRO A 123 -4.98 -14.43 10.73
N GLU A 124 -3.80 -14.45 11.36
CA GLU A 124 -3.03 -13.23 11.48
C GLU A 124 -3.16 -12.54 10.12
N ILE A 125 -3.45 -11.24 10.09
CA ILE A 125 -3.15 -10.47 8.91
C ILE A 125 -1.63 -10.54 8.81
N GLN A 126 -1.12 -11.62 8.22
CA GLN A 126 0.27 -11.76 7.88
C GLN A 126 0.48 -10.67 6.84
N LYS A 127 1.08 -9.56 7.29
CA LYS A 127 1.62 -8.58 6.35
C LYS A 127 2.41 -9.39 5.32
N PRO A 128 2.15 -9.19 4.02
CA PRO A 128 2.81 -9.97 3.00
C PRO A 128 4.31 -9.90 3.24
N THR A 129 4.98 -11.06 3.13
CA THR A 129 6.44 -11.09 3.26
C THR A 129 7.01 -10.13 2.22
N PRO A 130 7.75 -9.08 2.63
CA PRO A 130 8.24 -8.09 1.67
C PRO A 130 9.18 -8.75 0.65
N PRO A 131 9.09 -8.37 -0.63
CA PRO A 131 9.99 -8.89 -1.64
C PRO A 131 11.46 -8.64 -1.27
N VAL A 132 12.31 -9.61 -1.57
CA VAL A 132 13.76 -9.55 -1.34
C VAL A 132 14.53 -9.57 -2.65
N PHE A 133 15.66 -8.87 -2.67
CA PHE A 133 16.50 -8.71 -3.85
C PHE A 133 17.94 -8.39 -3.48
N SER A 134 18.84 -8.41 -4.46
CA SER A 134 20.27 -8.19 -4.20
C SER A 134 20.60 -6.72 -3.93
N TYR A 135 21.44 -6.50 -2.92
CA TYR A 135 22.07 -5.23 -2.59
C TYR A 135 23.57 -5.27 -2.92
N PHE A 136 24.06 -4.18 -3.48
CA PHE A 136 25.44 -4.02 -3.92
C PHE A 136 26.03 -2.75 -3.30
N LYS A 137 27.18 -2.90 -2.66
CA LYS A 137 27.97 -1.75 -2.23
C LYS A 137 28.63 -1.10 -3.44
N LYS A 138 28.65 0.23 -3.45
CA LYS A 138 29.41 1.06 -4.40
C LYS A 138 30.85 0.57 -4.57
N PRO A 139 31.47 0.81 -5.74
CA PRO A 139 30.91 1.47 -6.93
C PRO A 139 29.99 0.56 -7.77
N VAL A 140 29.31 1.09 -8.79
CA VAL A 140 28.41 0.33 -9.69
C VAL A 140 29.11 -0.80 -10.45
N SER A 141 30.44 -0.73 -10.58
CA SER A 141 31.27 -1.80 -11.14
C SER A 141 31.42 -3.01 -10.22
N ASN A 142 31.06 -2.89 -8.93
CA ASN A 142 30.96 -4.04 -8.03
C ASN A 142 29.71 -4.86 -8.36
N VAL A 143 29.90 -5.94 -9.13
CA VAL A 143 28.81 -6.79 -9.62
C VAL A 143 28.53 -8.01 -8.73
N LYS A 144 29.17 -8.14 -7.57
CA LYS A 144 28.86 -9.20 -6.60
C LYS A 144 27.97 -8.61 -5.50
N PRO A 145 26.80 -9.19 -5.21
CA PRO A 145 25.95 -8.68 -4.15
C PRO A 145 26.65 -8.85 -2.80
N SER A 146 26.50 -7.87 -1.92
CA SER A 146 27.00 -8.00 -0.55
C SER A 146 26.04 -8.79 0.34
N ARG A 147 24.72 -8.68 0.07
CA ARG A 147 23.65 -9.36 0.80
C ARG A 147 22.34 -9.28 0.01
N GLN A 148 21.33 -10.02 0.44
CA GLN A 148 19.94 -9.74 0.07
C GLN A 148 19.34 -8.75 1.07
N VAL A 149 18.38 -7.96 0.60
CA VAL A 149 17.65 -6.96 1.39
C VAL A 149 16.17 -7.02 1.03
N SER A 150 15.31 -6.73 2.00
CA SER A 150 13.88 -6.57 1.78
C SER A 150 13.52 -5.17 1.27
N LEU A 151 12.34 -5.05 0.66
CA LEU A 151 11.78 -3.77 0.24
C LEU A 151 11.65 -2.77 1.41
N ILE A 152 11.25 -3.25 2.60
CA ILE A 152 11.15 -2.43 3.82
C ILE A 152 12.51 -1.91 4.27
N GLU A 153 13.55 -2.75 4.24
CA GLU A 153 14.90 -2.29 4.57
C GLU A 153 15.36 -1.17 3.63
N VAL A 154 15.12 -1.31 2.32
CA VAL A 154 15.47 -0.26 1.35
C VAL A 154 14.68 1.02 1.58
N TYR A 155 13.39 0.92 1.89
CA TYR A 155 12.59 2.08 2.27
C TYR A 155 13.21 2.84 3.45
N HIS A 156 13.62 2.14 4.51
CA HIS A 156 14.26 2.78 5.66
C HIS A 156 15.64 3.38 5.32
N LEU A 157 16.44 2.72 4.47
CA LEU A 157 17.73 3.23 4.02
C LEU A 157 17.59 4.51 3.18
N ILE A 158 16.61 4.57 2.28
CA ILE A 158 16.35 5.76 1.45
C ILE A 158 15.75 6.89 2.29
N LYS A 159 14.83 6.57 3.20
CA LYS A 159 14.18 7.57 4.07
C LYS A 159 15.11 8.12 5.16
N GLY A 160 16.04 7.28 5.62
CA GLY A 160 17.04 7.61 6.64
C GLY A 160 18.24 8.35 6.06
N ASN A 161 19.18 8.73 6.93
CA ASN A 161 20.30 9.58 6.54
C ASN A 161 21.47 8.81 5.87
N ASP A 162 21.37 7.50 5.67
CA ASP A 162 22.45 6.65 5.13
C ASP A 162 23.01 7.16 3.79
N PHE A 163 22.14 7.74 2.95
CA PHE A 163 22.51 8.28 1.64
C PHE A 163 22.45 9.81 1.56
N ALA A 164 22.25 10.52 2.68
CA ALA A 164 22.02 11.96 2.69
C ALA A 164 23.24 12.74 2.15
N THR A 165 24.43 12.42 2.62
CA THR A 165 25.67 13.10 2.20
C THR A 165 25.96 12.89 0.72
N CYS A 166 25.96 11.65 0.22
CA CYS A 166 26.27 11.40 -1.19
C CYS A 166 25.19 11.96 -2.13
N THR A 167 23.93 11.95 -1.72
CA THR A 167 22.83 12.58 -2.47
C THR A 167 22.99 14.08 -2.55
N SER A 168 23.24 14.76 -1.42
CA SER A 168 23.49 16.20 -1.39
C SER A 168 24.73 16.58 -2.20
N THR A 169 25.83 15.82 -2.08
CA THR A 169 27.04 16.06 -2.90
C THR A 169 26.74 15.94 -4.38
N LEU A 170 26.05 14.87 -4.82
CA LEU A 170 25.69 14.69 -6.23
C LEU A 170 24.90 15.87 -6.78
N ARG A 171 23.88 16.32 -6.04
CA ARG A 171 22.99 17.42 -6.45
C ARG A 171 23.69 18.79 -6.54
N ASN A 172 24.86 18.94 -5.91
CA ASN A 172 25.68 20.15 -5.98
C ASN A 172 26.74 20.11 -7.12
N ILE A 173 26.82 19.02 -7.90
CA ILE A 173 27.75 18.94 -9.03
C ILE A 173 27.05 19.45 -10.29
N SER A 174 27.46 20.62 -10.77
CA SER A 174 26.87 21.24 -11.97
C SER A 174 27.24 20.54 -13.28
N GLU A 175 28.48 20.03 -13.38
CA GLU A 175 28.98 19.40 -14.61
C GLU A 175 28.39 17.98 -14.80
N PRO A 176 27.58 17.73 -15.84
CA PRO A 176 26.86 16.46 -15.98
C PRO A 176 27.76 15.22 -16.05
N LYS A 177 28.95 15.37 -16.64
CA LYS A 177 29.95 14.30 -16.73
C LYS A 177 30.49 13.91 -15.36
N ASP A 178 30.76 14.89 -14.51
CA ASP A 178 31.26 14.68 -13.16
C ASP A 178 30.17 14.16 -12.24
N ALA A 179 28.93 14.64 -12.39
CA ALA A 179 27.76 14.12 -11.67
C ALA A 179 27.55 12.63 -11.99
N ARG A 180 27.61 12.24 -13.28
CA ARG A 180 27.50 10.84 -13.71
C ARG A 180 28.63 9.98 -13.12
N LYS A 181 29.88 10.46 -13.15
CA LYS A 181 31.03 9.76 -12.58
C LYS A 181 30.90 9.61 -11.06
N TYR A 182 30.51 10.66 -10.36
CA TYR A 182 30.29 10.65 -8.92
C TYR A 182 29.19 9.65 -8.55
N LYS A 183 28.05 9.70 -9.23
CA LYS A 183 26.91 8.78 -9.02
C LYS A 183 27.36 7.32 -9.13
N ALA A 184 28.06 6.98 -10.21
CA ALA A 184 28.56 5.63 -10.46
C ALA A 184 29.56 5.13 -9.39
N GLN A 185 30.30 6.03 -8.73
CA GLN A 185 31.30 5.65 -7.74
C GLN A 185 30.81 5.69 -6.30
N ASN A 186 29.80 6.50 -5.98
CA ASN A 186 29.47 6.86 -4.60
C ASN A 186 28.13 6.32 -4.08
N PHE A 187 27.32 5.70 -4.94
CA PHE A 187 26.00 5.17 -4.56
C PHE A 187 26.00 3.66 -4.50
N ASP A 188 25.50 3.15 -3.38
CA ASP A 188 25.06 1.77 -3.28
C ASP A 188 23.78 1.61 -4.12
N TYR A 189 23.49 0.37 -4.50
CA TYR A 189 22.40 0.10 -5.42
C TYR A 189 21.80 -1.29 -5.21
N VAL A 190 20.59 -1.47 -5.71
CA VAL A 190 19.85 -2.73 -5.65
C VAL A 190 19.42 -3.16 -7.04
N THR A 191 18.99 -4.41 -7.17
CA THR A 191 18.30 -4.92 -8.36
C THR A 191 16.88 -5.32 -7.96
N PHE A 192 15.95 -4.36 -7.87
CA PHE A 192 14.61 -4.60 -7.31
C PHE A 192 13.93 -5.85 -7.88
N SER A 193 14.14 -6.16 -9.16
CA SER A 193 13.54 -7.30 -9.86
C SER A 193 14.08 -8.67 -9.47
N GLY A 194 15.18 -8.77 -8.72
CA GLY A 194 15.63 -10.08 -8.27
C GLY A 194 16.90 -10.14 -7.44
N SER A 195 17.19 -11.36 -7.04
CA SER A 195 18.44 -11.76 -6.39
C SER A 195 19.33 -12.50 -7.39
N PHE A 196 20.63 -12.26 -7.30
CA PHE A 196 21.62 -12.72 -8.26
C PHE A 196 22.86 -13.25 -7.54
N SER A 197 23.58 -14.20 -8.14
CA SER A 197 24.94 -14.55 -7.68
C SER A 197 25.99 -13.54 -8.18
N LYS A 198 25.71 -12.91 -9.32
CA LYS A 198 26.47 -11.83 -9.96
C LYS A 198 25.50 -10.98 -10.78
N ARG A 199 25.66 -9.67 -10.82
CA ARG A 199 24.77 -8.75 -11.55
C ARG A 199 24.85 -8.94 -13.07
N ASN A 200 24.00 -9.82 -13.58
CA ASN A 200 23.62 -9.99 -14.97
C ASN A 200 22.44 -10.99 -15.01
N ASP A 201 21.63 -10.93 -16.07
CA ASP A 201 20.39 -11.72 -16.17
C ASP A 201 20.65 -13.23 -16.16
N ALA A 202 21.78 -13.69 -16.71
CA ALA A 202 22.15 -15.11 -16.72
C ALA A 202 22.51 -15.68 -15.32
N ASN A 203 22.72 -14.82 -14.32
CA ASN A 203 23.04 -15.20 -12.94
C ASN A 203 21.88 -14.88 -11.97
N LEU A 204 20.67 -14.73 -12.50
CA LEU A 204 19.45 -14.61 -11.69
C LEU A 204 19.25 -15.89 -10.86
N GLN A 205 19.12 -15.73 -9.55
CA GLN A 205 18.79 -16.82 -8.62
C GLN A 205 17.28 -16.89 -8.39
N ARG A 206 16.65 -15.74 -8.18
CA ARG A 206 15.20 -15.64 -7.96
C ARG A 206 14.72 -14.24 -8.33
N HIS A 207 13.65 -14.17 -9.12
CA HIS A 207 12.94 -12.92 -9.37
C HIS A 207 12.10 -12.52 -8.16
N SER A 208 12.07 -11.23 -7.81
CA SER A 208 11.36 -10.71 -6.62
C SER A 208 9.86 -10.54 -6.81
N GLY A 209 9.41 -10.53 -8.07
CA GLY A 209 8.04 -10.14 -8.45
C GLY A 209 7.88 -8.64 -8.64
N LEU A 210 8.97 -7.88 -8.63
CA LEU A 210 8.95 -6.42 -8.81
C LEU A 210 9.50 -6.01 -10.17
N LEU A 211 8.96 -4.91 -10.69
CA LEU A 211 9.45 -4.21 -11.86
C LEU A 211 9.75 -2.76 -11.47
N THR A 212 10.87 -2.22 -11.95
CA THR A 212 11.22 -0.80 -11.74
C THR A 212 11.10 -0.05 -13.05
N ILE A 213 10.32 1.03 -13.01
CA ILE A 213 10.15 2.00 -14.07
C ILE A 213 10.93 3.25 -13.68
N ASP A 214 11.83 3.65 -14.58
CA ASP A 214 12.71 4.79 -14.36
C ASP A 214 12.30 5.96 -15.24
N PHE A 215 12.12 7.11 -14.59
CA PHE A 215 11.72 8.38 -15.16
C PHE A 215 12.84 9.38 -14.96
N ASP A 216 13.44 9.85 -16.05
CA ASP A 216 14.49 10.88 -16.02
C ASP A 216 13.93 12.21 -16.54
N HIS A 217 14.51 13.32 -16.08
CA HIS A 217 14.23 14.68 -16.56
C HIS A 217 12.75 15.09 -16.49
N ILE A 218 12.12 14.84 -15.35
CA ILE A 218 10.71 15.18 -15.09
C ILE A 218 10.60 16.64 -14.64
N GLU A 219 9.78 17.41 -15.35
CA GLU A 219 9.55 18.83 -15.06
C GLU A 219 8.77 19.04 -13.75
N ASP A 220 7.68 18.29 -13.55
CA ASP A 220 6.81 18.38 -12.37
C ASP A 220 6.75 17.03 -11.62
N ILE A 221 7.76 16.83 -10.77
CA ILE A 221 7.90 15.62 -9.94
C ILE A 221 6.70 15.43 -8.99
N PRO A 222 6.24 16.44 -8.22
CA PRO A 222 5.08 16.29 -7.33
C PRO A 222 3.82 15.81 -8.06
N THR A 223 3.51 16.40 -9.22
CA THR A 223 2.31 16.03 -9.99
C THR A 223 2.43 14.59 -10.50
N LEU A 224 3.53 14.23 -11.16
CA LEU A 224 3.73 12.86 -11.65
C LEU A 224 3.69 11.84 -10.50
N LYS A 225 4.32 12.15 -9.37
CA LYS A 225 4.31 11.29 -8.19
C LYS A 225 2.88 11.01 -7.72
N GLN A 226 2.03 12.03 -7.63
CA GLN A 226 0.61 11.86 -7.27
C GLN A 226 -0.15 11.05 -8.32
N SER A 227 0.09 11.30 -9.62
CA SER A 227 -0.54 10.54 -10.70
C SER A 227 -0.18 9.05 -10.69
N LEU A 228 1.06 8.70 -10.37
CA LEU A 228 1.51 7.30 -10.25
C LEU A 228 0.96 6.62 -8.98
N LEU A 229 0.85 7.34 -7.87
CA LEU A 229 0.26 6.79 -6.63
C LEU A 229 -1.24 6.52 -6.76
N ASN A 230 -1.93 7.26 -7.62
CA ASN A 230 -3.35 7.10 -7.92
C ASN A 230 -3.61 6.34 -9.24
N ASP A 231 -2.60 5.65 -9.77
CA ASP A 231 -2.76 4.81 -10.97
C ASP A 231 -3.81 3.72 -10.72
N HIS A 232 -4.69 3.48 -11.69
CA HIS A 232 -5.81 2.55 -11.57
C HIS A 232 -5.43 1.11 -11.88
N TYR A 233 -4.35 0.89 -12.64
CA TYR A 233 -3.91 -0.42 -13.10
C TYR A 233 -2.73 -0.95 -12.29
N PHE A 234 -1.87 -0.07 -11.79
CA PHE A 234 -0.65 -0.46 -11.10
C PHE A 234 -0.65 -0.02 -9.65
N GLU A 235 -0.54 -1.01 -8.75
CA GLU A 235 -0.27 -0.74 -7.34
C GLU A 235 1.18 -0.31 -7.16
N THR A 236 1.41 0.84 -6.55
CA THR A 236 2.77 1.28 -6.21
C THR A 236 3.28 0.50 -5.01
N GLU A 237 4.44 -0.15 -5.15
CA GLU A 237 5.15 -0.84 -4.05
C GLU A 237 6.11 0.10 -3.35
N LEU A 238 6.85 0.91 -4.14
CA LEU A 238 7.82 1.89 -3.68
C LEU A 238 7.93 3.02 -4.72
N LEU A 239 8.03 4.27 -4.29
CA LEU A 239 8.20 5.42 -5.19
C LEU A 239 9.04 6.51 -4.53
N PHE A 240 10.15 6.88 -5.17
CA PHE A 240 11.10 7.86 -4.63
C PHE A 240 11.75 8.70 -5.73
N VAL A 241 12.27 9.87 -5.32
CA VAL A 241 13.02 10.79 -6.17
C VAL A 241 14.41 10.22 -6.47
N SER A 242 14.81 10.29 -7.74
CA SER A 242 16.09 9.77 -8.21
C SER A 242 17.30 10.46 -7.54
N PRO A 243 18.51 9.87 -7.59
CA PRO A 243 19.70 10.50 -7.02
C PRO A 243 19.99 11.92 -7.52
N SER A 244 19.77 12.17 -8.81
CA SER A 244 20.00 13.46 -9.44
C SER A 244 18.98 14.53 -9.00
N GLY A 245 17.81 14.11 -8.49
CA GLY A 245 16.76 15.01 -8.01
C GLY A 245 15.73 15.43 -9.06
N ASP A 246 15.95 15.09 -10.32
CA ASP A 246 15.15 15.48 -11.49
C ASP A 246 14.37 14.30 -12.10
N GLY A 247 14.16 13.22 -11.35
CA GLY A 247 13.50 12.02 -11.84
C GLY A 247 12.82 11.21 -10.74
N LEU A 248 12.09 10.16 -11.13
CA LEU A 248 11.38 9.27 -10.23
C LEU A 248 11.76 7.81 -10.51
N LYS A 249 11.79 7.01 -9.45
CA LYS A 249 11.94 5.55 -9.52
C LYS A 249 10.64 4.94 -9.00
N TRP A 250 9.89 4.28 -9.87
CA TRP A 250 8.59 3.68 -9.55
C TRP A 250 8.70 2.16 -9.57
N VAL A 251 8.39 1.53 -8.45
CA VAL A 251 8.46 0.07 -8.30
C VAL A 251 7.04 -0.47 -8.16
N ILE A 252 6.69 -1.41 -9.03
CA ILE A 252 5.35 -2.02 -9.15
C ILE A 252 5.46 -3.56 -9.10
N PRO A 253 4.40 -4.28 -8.71
CA PRO A 253 4.40 -5.73 -8.76
C PRO A 253 4.13 -6.23 -10.19
N ILE A 254 4.67 -7.40 -10.54
CA ILE A 254 4.38 -8.10 -11.79
C ILE A 254 4.15 -9.60 -11.51
N ASP A 255 3.25 -10.22 -12.28
CA ASP A 255 2.95 -11.65 -12.17
C ASP A 255 3.64 -12.44 -13.29
N LEU A 256 4.80 -13.00 -12.96
CA LEU A 256 5.58 -13.80 -13.90
C LEU A 256 4.90 -15.10 -14.39
N THR A 257 3.77 -15.49 -13.80
CA THR A 257 2.97 -16.60 -14.32
C THR A 257 2.17 -16.21 -15.56
N GLN A 258 1.89 -14.92 -15.76
CA GLN A 258 1.11 -14.40 -16.87
C GLN A 258 2.00 -13.97 -18.06
N ALA A 259 3.14 -13.33 -17.78
CA ALA A 259 4.04 -12.85 -18.82
C ALA A 259 5.49 -12.75 -18.32
N LYS A 260 6.44 -12.68 -19.26
CA LYS A 260 7.85 -12.48 -18.92
C LYS A 260 8.10 -11.05 -18.48
N HIS A 261 9.16 -10.85 -17.70
CA HIS A 261 9.60 -9.53 -17.24
C HIS A 261 9.70 -8.51 -18.39
N GLN A 262 10.33 -8.88 -19.51
CA GLN A 262 10.51 -7.98 -20.66
C GLN A 262 9.18 -7.60 -21.33
N ASP A 263 8.22 -8.52 -21.36
CA ASP A 263 6.90 -8.28 -21.91
C ASP A 263 6.11 -7.31 -21.02
N TYR A 264 6.19 -7.49 -19.69
CA TYR A 264 5.66 -6.53 -18.73
C TYR A 264 6.30 -5.15 -18.89
N PHE A 265 7.63 -5.08 -18.95
CA PHE A 265 8.32 -3.80 -19.14
C PHE A 265 7.84 -3.09 -20.40
N LYS A 266 7.73 -3.80 -21.52
CA LYS A 266 7.22 -3.23 -22.78
C LYS A 266 5.78 -2.74 -22.65
N ALA A 267 4.91 -3.52 -22.02
CA ALA A 267 3.51 -3.15 -21.82
C ALA A 267 3.37 -1.92 -20.91
N VAL A 268 4.10 -1.88 -19.80
CA VAL A 268 4.10 -0.76 -18.85
C VAL A 268 4.70 0.49 -19.48
N ALA A 269 5.82 0.38 -20.20
CA ALA A 269 6.41 1.51 -20.91
C ALA A 269 5.45 2.11 -21.96
N ASN A 270 4.75 1.24 -22.71
CA ASN A 270 3.72 1.69 -23.65
C ASN A 270 2.57 2.39 -22.93
N TYR A 271 2.04 1.79 -21.85
CA TYR A 271 0.98 2.38 -21.04
C TYR A 271 1.37 3.77 -20.53
N VAL A 272 2.55 3.87 -19.90
CA VAL A 272 3.07 5.12 -19.35
C VAL A 272 3.19 6.20 -20.43
N SER A 273 3.71 5.84 -21.61
CA SER A 273 3.82 6.76 -22.74
C SER A 273 2.45 7.29 -23.19
N HIS A 274 1.42 6.44 -23.25
CA HIS A 274 0.08 6.85 -23.68
C HIS A 274 -0.68 7.63 -22.59
N THR A 275 -0.57 7.21 -21.33
CA THR A 275 -1.34 7.77 -20.22
C THR A 275 -0.72 9.04 -19.65
N TYR A 276 0.60 9.05 -19.48
CA TYR A 276 1.32 10.14 -18.83
C TYR A 276 2.14 10.99 -19.80
N GLN A 277 2.21 10.62 -21.09
CA GLN A 277 2.97 11.36 -22.11
C GLN A 277 4.45 11.53 -21.74
N ILE A 278 5.01 10.54 -21.05
CA ILE A 278 6.39 10.51 -20.56
C ILE A 278 7.10 9.28 -21.11
N GLU A 279 8.37 9.45 -21.48
CA GLU A 279 9.23 8.36 -21.90
C GLU A 279 9.85 7.65 -20.69
N VAL A 280 9.96 6.32 -20.79
CA VAL A 280 10.61 5.46 -19.79
C VAL A 280 12.00 5.07 -20.27
N ASP A 281 13.00 5.06 -19.37
CA ASP A 281 14.33 4.52 -19.70
C ASP A 281 14.24 3.03 -20.05
N GLN A 282 14.52 2.72 -21.31
CA GLN A 282 14.48 1.38 -21.90
C GLN A 282 15.49 0.41 -21.26
N SER A 283 16.46 0.91 -20.50
CA SER A 283 17.39 0.09 -19.76
C SER A 283 16.68 -0.75 -18.67
N GLY A 284 15.54 -0.28 -18.16
CA GLY A 284 14.72 -0.97 -17.15
C GLY A 284 14.21 -2.36 -17.55
N LYS A 285 14.30 -2.74 -18.83
CA LYS A 285 13.90 -4.08 -19.33
C LYS A 285 14.79 -5.24 -18.84
N ASP A 286 16.02 -4.94 -18.43
CA ASP A 286 16.97 -5.96 -17.96
C ASP A 286 16.68 -6.27 -16.50
N ILE A 287 16.52 -7.56 -16.15
CA ILE A 287 16.15 -7.99 -14.79
C ILE A 287 17.23 -7.55 -13.78
N SER A 288 18.49 -7.53 -14.22
CA SER A 288 19.65 -7.14 -13.43
C SER A 288 19.94 -5.63 -13.43
N ARG A 289 18.98 -4.78 -13.83
CA ARG A 289 19.15 -3.32 -13.84
C ARG A 289 19.47 -2.81 -12.45
N ALA A 290 20.57 -2.05 -12.37
CA ALA A 290 20.98 -1.39 -11.13
C ALA A 290 20.11 -0.16 -10.87
N CYS A 291 19.52 -0.08 -9.67
CA CYS A 291 18.85 1.10 -9.18
C CYS A 291 19.62 1.67 -7.99
N PHE A 292 20.22 2.86 -8.16
CA PHE A 292 20.93 3.56 -7.09
C PHE A 292 19.98 3.97 -5.96
N LEU A 293 20.47 3.95 -4.73
CA LEU A 293 19.71 4.31 -3.54
C LEU A 293 20.07 5.72 -3.08
N PRO A 294 19.19 6.72 -3.26
CA PRO A 294 19.41 8.07 -2.79
C PRO A 294 18.84 8.28 -1.39
N HIS A 295 18.97 9.50 -0.89
CA HIS A 295 18.19 9.99 0.25
C HIS A 295 16.94 10.71 -0.26
N ASP A 296 15.79 10.30 0.24
CA ASP A 296 14.49 10.90 -0.02
C ASP A 296 13.59 10.74 1.19
N THR A 297 13.35 11.82 1.94
CA THR A 297 12.49 11.80 3.13
C THR A 297 11.02 11.57 2.81
N ASP A 298 10.62 11.87 1.57
CA ASP A 298 9.25 11.79 1.09
C ASP A 298 8.98 10.48 0.34
N ILE A 299 9.90 9.51 0.36
CA ILE A 299 9.70 8.19 -0.24
C ILE A 299 8.39 7.56 0.21
N PHE A 300 7.66 7.02 -0.75
CA PHE A 300 6.46 6.23 -0.51
C PHE A 300 6.82 4.73 -0.46
N ILE A 301 6.20 4.01 0.47
CA ILE A 301 6.10 2.55 0.48
C ILE A 301 4.63 2.18 0.59
N ASN A 302 4.23 1.09 -0.07
CA ASN A 302 2.88 0.58 0.08
C ASN A 302 2.56 0.27 1.56
N PRO A 303 1.44 0.81 2.10
CA PRO A 303 1.04 0.57 3.49
C PRO A 303 0.92 -0.90 3.89
N LYS A 304 0.74 -1.84 2.94
CA LYS A 304 0.65 -3.28 3.23
C LYS A 304 1.89 -3.86 3.92
N TYR A 305 3.05 -3.18 3.81
CA TYR A 305 4.30 -3.64 4.40
C TYR A 305 4.59 -3.06 5.79
N ILE A 306 3.94 -1.96 6.19
CA ILE A 306 4.26 -1.21 7.42
C ILE A 306 3.22 -1.39 8.52
#